data_AF-C5D960-F1
#
_entry.id   AF-C5D960-F1
#
_cell.length_a   1.000
_cell.length_b   1.000
_cell.length_c   1.000
_cell.angle_alpha   90.00
_cell.angle_beta   90.00
_cell.angle_gamma   90.00
#
_symmetry.space_group_name_H-M   'P 1'
#
loop_
_entity.id
_entity.type
_entity.pdbx_description
1 polymer ?
#
loop_
_entity_poly.entity_id
_entity_poly.type
_entity_poly.pdbx_seq_one_letter_code
_entity_poly.pdbx_strand_id
1 'polypeptide(L)'
;MIVKNFLLTVLLLVSCVSFIIAGQLYWQKKIDDTVKQAMAEAPKQEAIENESKLMKYAAQLPSEVQEKIKNAIHTNHPVRLVIVGSEAISSSEKSWPALFKNELESTYGQQVFEVVVKEYGEMTTKEALEANVDKEIIDAKPDILLWEPFILNNNGVIEIEDTLQQIDTIIQNIQSALPDVTIMLQPPHPIYNARYYPSQVEQLQSFAKEKGYIYLDHWKAWPDYKSEELNDVVNENTDLPNERGHQLWADFLIDYFIAK
;
A
#
# COMPACT_ATOMS: atom_id res chain seq x y z
N MET A 1 -88.27 -11.79 9.08
CA MET A 1 -87.57 -11.01 8.03
C MET A 1 -86.61 -9.97 8.63
N ILE A 2 -87.04 -9.20 9.64
CA ILE A 2 -86.23 -8.17 10.33
C ILE A 2 -84.97 -8.74 11.04
N VAL A 3 -85.09 -9.86 11.76
CA VAL A 3 -83.96 -10.48 12.49
C VAL A 3 -82.85 -11.00 11.56
N LYS A 4 -83.21 -11.49 10.37
CA LYS A 4 -82.27 -12.02 9.37
C LYS A 4 -81.43 -10.90 8.74
N ASN A 5 -82.04 -9.74 8.49
CA ASN A 5 -81.35 -8.56 7.97
C ASN A 5 -80.39 -7.98 9.01
N PHE A 6 -80.80 -7.90 10.28
CA PHE A 6 -79.95 -7.44 11.38
C PHE A 6 -78.70 -8.31 11.59
N LEU A 7 -78.87 -9.64 11.54
CA LEU A 7 -77.75 -10.59 11.65
C LEU A 7 -76.74 -10.42 10.50
N LEU A 8 -77.23 -10.19 9.28
CA LEU A 8 -76.41 -9.95 8.09
C LEU A 8 -75.62 -8.64 8.18
N THR A 9 -76.22 -7.57 8.72
CA THR A 9 -75.55 -6.29 8.91
C THR A 9 -74.43 -6.37 9.94
N VAL A 10 -74.64 -7.06 11.06
CA VAL A 10 -73.61 -7.26 12.10
C VAL A 10 -72.42 -8.06 11.55
N LEU A 11 -72.68 -9.12 10.78
CA LEU A 11 -71.64 -9.98 10.21
C LEU A 11 -70.79 -9.23 9.17
N LEU A 12 -71.40 -8.33 8.40
CA LEU A 12 -70.71 -7.46 7.45
C LEU A 12 -69.81 -6.44 8.15
N LEU A 13 -70.28 -5.87 9.27
CA LEU A 13 -69.51 -4.95 10.12
C LEU A 13 -68.28 -5.63 10.73
N VAL A 14 -68.45 -6.85 11.28
CA VAL A 14 -67.34 -7.65 11.82
C VAL A 14 -66.32 -8.00 10.74
N SER A 15 -66.78 -8.34 9.54
CA SER A 15 -65.91 -8.59 8.39
C SER A 15 -65.09 -7.35 8.03
N CYS A 16 -65.72 -6.18 7.91
CA CYS A 16 -65.01 -4.92 7.63
C CYS A 16 -63.95 -4.60 8.69
N VAL A 17 -64.28 -4.73 9.98
CA VAL A 17 -63.33 -4.49 11.08
C VAL A 17 -62.15 -5.49 11.00
N SER A 18 -62.42 -6.75 10.70
CA SER A 18 -61.39 -7.79 10.56
C SER A 18 -60.43 -7.48 9.40
N PHE A 19 -60.95 -7.02 8.25
CA PHE A 19 -60.13 -6.61 7.11
C PHE A 19 -59.27 -5.38 7.43
N ILE A 20 -59.79 -4.41 8.20
CA ILE A 20 -59.03 -3.23 8.62
C ILE A 20 -57.87 -3.64 9.54
N ILE A 21 -58.13 -4.50 10.53
CA ILE A 21 -57.09 -4.98 11.46
C ILE A 21 -56.05 -5.81 10.71
N ALA A 22 -56.48 -6.75 9.85
CA ALA A 22 -55.56 -7.55 9.03
C ALA A 22 -54.74 -6.68 8.08
N GLY A 23 -55.34 -5.66 7.48
CA GLY A 23 -54.67 -4.69 6.62
C GLY A 23 -53.63 -3.86 7.37
N GLN A 24 -53.97 -3.38 8.57
CA GLN A 24 -53.04 -2.61 9.41
C GLN A 24 -51.85 -3.46 9.86
N LEU A 25 -52.10 -4.70 10.30
CA LEU A 25 -51.03 -5.64 10.68
C LEU A 25 -50.13 -6.01 9.49
N TYR A 26 -50.72 -6.23 8.32
CA TYR A 26 -49.97 -6.50 7.09
C TYR A 26 -49.09 -5.32 6.69
N TRP A 27 -49.62 -4.08 6.78
CA TRP A 27 -48.87 -2.88 6.46
C TRP A 27 -47.72 -2.63 7.44
N GLN A 28 -47.95 -2.81 8.75
CA GLN A 28 -46.91 -2.69 9.76
C GLN A 28 -45.78 -3.71 9.55
N LYS A 29 -46.13 -4.98 9.31
CA LYS A 29 -45.14 -6.03 9.02
C LYS A 29 -44.33 -5.69 7.76
N LYS A 30 -44.98 -5.20 6.70
CA LYS A 30 -44.30 -4.79 5.48
C LYS A 30 -43.33 -3.64 5.70
N ILE A 31 -43.67 -2.65 6.53
CA ILE A 31 -42.73 -1.59 6.91
C ILE A 31 -41.55 -2.19 7.68
N ASP A 32 -41.79 -2.98 8.72
CA ASP A 32 -40.73 -3.54 9.56
C ASP A 32 -39.75 -4.40 8.75
N ASP A 33 -40.25 -5.22 7.83
CA ASP A 33 -39.41 -6.04 6.94
C ASP A 33 -38.60 -5.17 5.96
N THR A 34 -39.20 -4.09 5.42
CA THR A 34 -38.49 -3.14 4.54
C THR A 34 -37.41 -2.37 5.30
N VAL A 35 -37.69 -1.95 6.54
CA VAL A 35 -36.73 -1.24 7.40
C VAL A 35 -35.58 -2.17 7.77
N LYS A 36 -35.85 -3.42 8.16
CA LYS A 36 -34.80 -4.41 8.45
C LYS A 36 -33.92 -4.69 7.24
N GLN A 37 -34.52 -4.80 6.06
CA GLN A 37 -33.78 -4.99 4.81
C GLN A 37 -32.91 -3.76 4.50
N ALA A 38 -33.46 -2.56 4.58
CA ALA A 38 -32.70 -1.32 4.37
C ALA A 38 -31.55 -1.16 5.39
N MET A 39 -31.78 -1.50 6.66
CA MET A 39 -30.73 -1.49 7.70
C MET A 39 -29.65 -2.56 7.47
N ALA A 40 -29.97 -3.67 6.80
CA ALA A 40 -28.99 -4.70 6.45
C ALA A 40 -28.24 -4.38 5.14
N GLU A 41 -28.86 -3.64 4.22
CA GLU A 41 -28.30 -3.25 2.92
C GLU A 41 -27.43 -1.99 3.02
N ALA A 42 -27.81 -0.99 3.84
CA ALA A 42 -27.07 0.26 3.96
C ALA A 42 -25.57 0.08 4.34
N PRO A 43 -25.20 -0.73 5.35
CA PRO A 43 -23.79 -0.96 5.68
C PRO A 43 -23.02 -1.68 4.57
N LYS A 44 -23.68 -2.59 3.85
CA LYS A 44 -23.07 -3.29 2.70
C LYS A 44 -22.84 -2.34 1.54
N GLN A 45 -23.79 -1.46 1.28
CA GLN A 45 -23.70 -0.49 0.20
C GLN A 45 -22.64 0.57 0.49
N GLU A 46 -22.56 1.05 1.73
CA GLU A 46 -21.48 1.95 2.19
C GLU A 46 -20.10 1.28 2.11
N ALA A 47 -19.99 -0.01 2.49
CA ALA A 47 -18.73 -0.75 2.38
C ALA A 47 -18.29 -0.93 0.92
N ILE A 48 -19.22 -1.27 0.01
CA ILE A 48 -18.95 -1.39 -1.43
C ILE A 48 -18.57 -0.04 -2.04
N GLU A 49 -19.26 1.04 -1.65
CA GLU A 49 -18.96 2.39 -2.12
C GLU A 49 -17.59 2.86 -1.63
N ASN A 50 -17.25 2.58 -0.37
CA ASN A 50 -15.95 2.89 0.20
C ASN A 50 -14.82 2.08 -0.48
N GLU A 51 -14.99 0.77 -0.67
CA GLU A 51 -14.05 -0.06 -1.44
C GLU A 51 -13.86 0.51 -2.85
N SER A 52 -14.95 0.77 -3.58
CA SER A 52 -14.88 1.30 -4.93
C SER A 52 -14.17 2.66 -4.97
N LYS A 53 -14.35 3.50 -3.95
CA LYS A 53 -13.65 4.77 -3.82
C LYS A 53 -12.15 4.57 -3.59
N LEU A 54 -11.76 3.74 -2.61
CA LEU A 54 -10.36 3.50 -2.26
C LEU A 54 -9.59 2.80 -3.39
N MET A 55 -10.23 1.85 -4.08
CA MET A 55 -9.62 1.13 -5.20
C MET A 55 -9.35 2.02 -6.42
N LYS A 56 -9.96 3.22 -6.52
CA LYS A 56 -9.59 4.19 -7.56
C LYS A 56 -8.16 4.68 -7.38
N TYR A 57 -7.72 4.92 -6.15
CA TYR A 57 -6.34 5.32 -5.87
C TYR A 57 -5.34 4.22 -6.22
N ALA A 58 -5.72 2.96 -6.06
CA ALA A 58 -4.86 1.82 -6.37
C ALA A 58 -4.85 1.42 -7.86
N ALA A 59 -5.61 2.10 -8.73
CA ALA A 59 -5.91 1.62 -10.08
C ALA A 59 -4.69 1.41 -11.00
N GLN A 60 -3.60 2.13 -10.76
CA GLN A 60 -2.36 2.04 -11.53
C GLN A 60 -1.32 1.08 -10.95
N LEU A 61 -1.55 0.57 -9.73
CA LEU A 61 -0.64 -0.38 -9.09
C LEU A 61 -0.69 -1.74 -9.80
N PRO A 62 0.37 -2.56 -9.69
CA PRO A 62 0.33 -3.94 -10.17
C PRO A 62 -0.85 -4.72 -9.57
N SER A 63 -1.42 -5.65 -10.33
CA SER A 63 -2.63 -6.37 -9.93
C SER A 63 -2.48 -7.11 -8.60
N GLU A 64 -1.31 -7.66 -8.33
CA GLU A 64 -1.00 -8.32 -7.04
C GLU A 64 -1.10 -7.36 -5.85
N VAL A 65 -0.72 -6.09 -6.03
CA VAL A 65 -0.80 -5.05 -5.00
C VAL A 65 -2.24 -4.60 -4.82
N GLN A 66 -2.98 -4.43 -5.92
CA GLN A 66 -4.40 -4.10 -5.88
C GLN A 66 -5.20 -5.13 -5.08
N GLU A 67 -4.94 -6.42 -5.30
CA GLU A 67 -5.61 -7.49 -4.56
C GLU A 67 -5.25 -7.48 -3.06
N LYS A 68 -4.00 -7.19 -2.69
CA LYS A 68 -3.60 -7.01 -1.29
C LYS A 68 -4.36 -5.86 -0.62
N ILE A 69 -4.44 -4.70 -1.28
CA ILE A 69 -5.18 -3.53 -0.78
C ILE A 69 -6.66 -3.84 -0.62
N LYS A 70 -7.27 -4.48 -1.62
CA LYS A 70 -8.66 -4.90 -1.58
C LYS A 70 -8.94 -5.85 -0.42
N ASN A 71 -8.09 -6.85 -0.23
CA ASN A 71 -8.19 -7.77 0.90
C ASN A 71 -8.06 -7.05 2.24
N ALA A 72 -7.17 -6.06 2.36
CA ALA A 72 -7.03 -5.26 3.57
C ALA A 72 -8.31 -4.48 3.90
N ILE A 73 -8.93 -3.87 2.89
CA ILE A 73 -10.22 -3.16 3.03
C ILE A 73 -11.33 -4.11 3.49
N HIS A 74 -11.40 -5.33 2.94
CA HIS A 74 -12.45 -6.30 3.26
C HIS A 74 -12.30 -6.97 4.63
N THR A 75 -11.06 -7.27 4.99
CA THR A 75 -10.75 -8.06 6.19
C THR A 75 -10.41 -7.18 7.39
N ASN A 76 -10.17 -5.89 7.18
CA ASN A 76 -9.63 -4.97 8.17
C ASN A 76 -8.26 -5.41 8.74
N HIS A 77 -7.49 -6.12 7.92
CA HIS A 77 -6.10 -6.49 8.19
C HIS A 77 -5.22 -5.66 7.26
N PRO A 78 -4.50 -4.64 7.77
CA PRO A 78 -3.72 -3.73 6.93
C PRO A 78 -2.70 -4.48 6.08
N VAL A 79 -2.45 -3.98 4.86
CA VAL A 79 -1.29 -4.39 4.06
C VAL A 79 -0.04 -3.97 4.82
N ARG A 80 0.78 -4.94 5.20
CA ARG A 80 2.06 -4.64 5.85
C ARG A 80 3.11 -4.31 4.79
N LEU A 81 3.41 -3.03 4.66
CA LEU A 81 4.43 -2.48 3.78
C LEU A 81 5.73 -2.28 4.57
N VAL A 82 6.73 -3.12 4.31
CA VAL A 82 8.04 -2.99 4.95
C VAL A 82 8.98 -2.28 3.99
N ILE A 83 9.50 -1.14 4.42
CA ILE A 83 10.51 -0.35 3.73
C ILE A 83 11.87 -0.70 4.33
N VAL A 84 12.81 -1.10 3.49
CA VAL A 84 14.18 -1.46 3.90
C VAL A 84 15.19 -0.64 3.10
N GLY A 85 16.25 -0.17 3.75
CA GLY A 85 17.32 0.54 3.05
C GLY A 85 18.47 0.98 3.94
N SER A 86 19.45 1.63 3.31
CA SER A 86 20.60 2.28 3.93
C SER A 86 20.19 3.55 4.71
N GLU A 87 21.15 4.26 5.29
CA GLU A 87 20.94 5.59 5.88
C GLU A 87 20.26 6.60 4.93
N ALA A 88 20.37 6.41 3.62
CA ALA A 88 19.76 7.31 2.63
C ALA A 88 18.24 7.38 2.73
N ILE A 89 17.56 6.34 3.24
CA ILE A 89 16.11 6.39 3.40
C ILE A 89 15.69 7.28 4.58
N SER A 90 16.54 7.38 5.61
CA SER A 90 16.30 8.06 6.88
C SER A 90 15.01 7.68 7.62
N SER A 91 15.09 7.53 8.93
CA SER A 91 13.95 7.30 9.82
C SER A 91 13.39 8.59 10.47
N SER A 92 13.78 9.78 9.99
CA SER A 92 13.30 11.07 10.53
C SER A 92 11.87 11.43 10.09
N GLU A 93 11.17 12.29 10.83
CA GLU A 93 9.79 12.73 10.50
C GLU A 93 9.66 13.47 9.15
N LYS A 94 10.78 13.95 8.60
CA LYS A 94 10.84 14.64 7.30
C LYS A 94 11.40 13.76 6.19
N SER A 95 11.72 12.51 6.47
CA SER A 95 12.25 11.59 5.48
C SER A 95 11.15 11.11 4.53
N TRP A 96 11.56 10.61 3.37
CA TRP A 96 10.61 10.16 2.36
C TRP A 96 9.69 9.04 2.87
N PRO A 97 10.14 8.05 3.68
CA PRO A 97 9.23 7.04 4.23
C PRO A 97 8.14 7.63 5.12
N ALA A 98 8.47 8.66 5.92
CA ALA A 98 7.51 9.33 6.78
C ALA A 98 6.47 10.12 5.97
N LEU A 99 6.92 10.90 4.99
CA LEU A 99 6.05 11.65 4.07
C LEU A 99 5.13 10.70 3.29
N PHE A 100 5.68 9.62 2.75
CA PHE A 100 4.94 8.62 2.00
C PHE A 100 3.89 7.90 2.88
N LYS A 101 4.28 7.47 4.09
CA LYS A 101 3.35 6.87 5.07
C LYS A 101 2.18 7.80 5.37
N ASN A 102 2.45 9.07 5.65
CA ASN A 102 1.42 10.05 5.97
C ASN A 102 0.42 10.24 4.81
N GLU A 103 0.91 10.25 3.57
CA GLU A 103 0.04 10.39 2.41
C GLU A 103 -0.79 9.13 2.14
N LEU A 104 -0.21 7.93 2.35
CA LEU A 104 -0.97 6.67 2.31
C LEU A 104 -2.10 6.67 3.34
N GLU A 105 -1.82 7.05 4.59
CA GLU A 105 -2.79 7.10 5.67
C GLU A 105 -3.88 8.16 5.43
N SER A 106 -3.52 9.32 4.89
CA SER A 106 -4.46 10.39 4.52
C SER A 106 -5.40 9.97 3.38
N THR A 107 -4.87 9.23 2.40
CA THR A 107 -5.60 8.84 1.19
C THR A 107 -6.46 7.59 1.39
N TYR A 108 -5.85 6.53 1.92
CA TYR A 108 -6.51 5.23 2.08
C TYR A 108 -7.18 5.06 3.45
N GLY A 109 -6.82 5.88 4.43
CA GLY A 109 -7.18 5.70 5.83
C GLY A 109 -6.17 4.85 6.59
N GLN A 110 -6.14 5.03 7.92
CA GLN A 110 -5.14 4.42 8.81
C GLN A 110 -5.24 2.88 8.95
N GLN A 111 -6.26 2.24 8.38
CA GLN A 111 -6.49 0.80 8.52
C GLN A 111 -6.11 -0.01 7.27
N VAL A 112 -5.69 0.67 6.18
CA VAL A 112 -5.36 -0.02 4.91
C VAL A 112 -3.88 -0.40 4.84
N PHE A 113 -2.99 0.44 5.36
CA PHE A 113 -1.55 0.21 5.35
C PHE A 113 -0.97 0.23 6.77
N GLU A 114 -0.11 -0.73 7.06
CA GLU A 114 0.82 -0.68 8.18
C GLU A 114 2.23 -0.53 7.60
N VAL A 115 2.81 0.65 7.73
CA VAL A 115 4.15 0.95 7.20
C VAL A 115 5.20 0.73 8.29
N VAL A 116 6.18 -0.12 8.01
CA VAL A 116 7.32 -0.42 8.89
C VAL A 116 8.60 -0.04 8.16
N VAL A 117 9.46 0.78 8.79
CA VAL A 117 10.75 1.18 8.21
C VAL A 117 11.88 0.48 8.95
N LYS A 118 12.80 -0.15 8.20
CA LYS A 118 14.03 -0.75 8.72
C LYS A 118 15.24 -0.16 7.99
N GLU A 119 15.95 0.71 8.69
CA GLU A 119 17.16 1.38 8.23
C GLU A 119 18.40 0.65 8.77
N TYR A 120 19.36 0.35 7.88
CA TYR A 120 20.57 -0.40 8.22
C TYR A 120 21.87 0.42 8.05
N GLY A 121 21.77 1.76 8.03
CA GLY A 121 22.94 2.64 7.99
C GLY A 121 23.82 2.44 6.75
N GLU A 122 25.14 2.39 6.95
CA GLU A 122 26.15 2.19 5.90
C GLU A 122 26.37 0.72 5.50
N MET A 123 25.49 -0.20 5.91
CA MET A 123 25.63 -1.64 5.67
C MET A 123 25.69 -1.97 4.17
N THR A 124 26.59 -2.88 3.78
CA THR A 124 26.70 -3.47 2.43
C THR A 124 25.80 -4.70 2.27
N THR A 125 25.56 -5.15 1.03
CA THR A 125 24.77 -6.38 0.79
C THR A 125 25.45 -7.64 1.35
N LYS A 126 26.78 -7.65 1.41
CA LYS A 126 27.55 -8.74 2.01
C LYS A 126 27.34 -8.79 3.52
N GLU A 127 27.46 -7.64 4.20
CA GLU A 127 27.22 -7.55 5.64
C GLU A 127 25.76 -7.88 5.97
N ALA A 128 24.81 -7.49 5.12
CA ALA A 128 23.39 -7.86 5.30
C ALA A 128 23.17 -9.38 5.29
N LEU A 129 23.88 -10.13 4.43
CA LEU A 129 23.86 -11.59 4.45
C LEU A 129 24.50 -12.17 5.72
N GLU A 130 25.66 -11.65 6.12
CA GLU A 130 26.37 -12.11 7.32
C GLU A 130 25.55 -11.85 8.60
N ALA A 131 24.86 -10.72 8.66
CA ALA A 131 23.96 -10.33 9.74
C ALA A 131 22.60 -11.03 9.69
N ASN A 132 22.25 -11.71 8.59
CA ASN A 132 20.93 -12.32 8.35
C ASN A 132 19.78 -11.30 8.38
N VAL A 133 19.95 -10.16 7.69
CA VAL A 133 18.91 -9.14 7.54
C VAL A 133 17.63 -9.72 6.91
N ASP A 134 17.76 -10.70 6.03
CA ASP A 134 16.65 -11.47 5.47
C ASP A 134 15.74 -12.06 6.56
N LYS A 135 16.29 -12.61 7.64
CA LYS A 135 15.51 -13.13 8.78
C LYS A 135 14.72 -12.03 9.48
N GLU A 136 15.33 -10.87 9.70
CA GLU A 136 14.65 -9.74 10.31
C GLU A 136 13.50 -9.19 9.44
N ILE A 137 13.65 -9.27 8.11
CA ILE A 137 12.60 -8.92 7.16
C ILE A 137 11.49 -9.99 7.18
N ILE A 138 11.84 -11.28 7.18
CA ILE A 138 10.89 -12.39 7.27
C ILE A 138 10.05 -12.29 8.56
N ASP A 139 10.70 -11.98 9.69
CA ASP A 139 10.03 -11.81 10.99
C ASP A 139 9.08 -10.61 11.01
N ALA A 140 9.35 -9.58 10.19
CA ALA A 140 8.45 -8.46 10.00
C ALA A 140 7.19 -8.85 9.21
N LYS A 141 7.21 -9.97 8.46
CA LYS A 141 6.10 -10.51 7.66
C LYS A 141 5.51 -9.50 6.66
N PRO A 142 6.31 -8.92 5.77
CA PRO A 142 5.80 -8.03 4.72
C PRO A 142 4.78 -8.73 3.83
N ASP A 143 3.69 -8.03 3.52
CA ASP A 143 2.90 -8.30 2.32
C ASP A 143 3.56 -7.71 1.09
N ILE A 144 4.23 -6.57 1.27
CA ILE A 144 5.01 -5.85 0.27
C ILE A 144 6.35 -5.46 0.91
N LEU A 145 7.44 -5.81 0.25
CA LEU A 145 8.78 -5.35 0.58
C LEU A 145 9.20 -4.28 -0.44
N LEU A 146 9.38 -3.04 0.02
CA LEU A 146 10.00 -1.96 -0.75
C LEU A 146 11.46 -1.83 -0.30
N TRP A 147 12.39 -2.29 -1.11
CA TRP A 147 13.79 -2.40 -0.74
C TRP A 147 14.70 -1.51 -1.60
N GLU A 148 15.49 -0.67 -0.92
CA GLU A 148 16.69 -0.02 -1.45
C GLU A 148 17.91 -0.90 -1.10
N PRO A 149 18.51 -1.63 -2.05
CA PRO A 149 19.42 -2.73 -1.73
C PRO A 149 20.90 -2.31 -1.61
N PHE A 150 21.14 -1.21 -0.89
CA PHE A 150 22.46 -0.73 -0.48
C PHE A 150 23.44 -0.47 -1.63
N ILE A 151 22.96 -0.17 -2.85
CA ILE A 151 23.83 -0.03 -4.04
C ILE A 151 24.90 1.05 -3.82
N LEU A 152 24.53 2.14 -3.13
CA LEU A 152 25.48 3.21 -2.81
C LEU A 152 26.58 2.73 -1.85
N ASN A 153 26.23 2.01 -0.78
CA ASN A 153 27.19 1.50 0.20
C ASN A 153 28.15 0.45 -0.42
N ASN A 154 27.68 -0.29 -1.43
CA ASN A 154 28.52 -1.23 -2.18
C ASN A 154 29.47 -0.53 -3.16
N ASN A 155 29.22 0.73 -3.54
CA ASN A 155 29.99 1.44 -4.57
C ASN A 155 31.47 1.55 -4.18
N GLY A 156 32.35 0.96 -5.00
CA GLY A 156 33.79 0.95 -4.76
C GLY A 156 34.26 -0.04 -3.67
N VAL A 157 33.34 -0.81 -3.07
CA VAL A 157 33.62 -1.80 -2.02
C VAL A 157 33.35 -3.22 -2.51
N ILE A 158 32.24 -3.43 -3.23
CA ILE A 158 31.82 -4.72 -3.78
C ILE A 158 31.54 -4.57 -5.28
N GLU A 159 32.00 -5.54 -6.07
CA GLU A 159 31.69 -5.58 -7.50
C GLU A 159 30.17 -5.71 -7.71
N ILE A 160 29.67 -5.14 -8.81
CA ILE A 160 28.22 -5.08 -9.06
C ILE A 160 27.63 -6.47 -9.28
N GLU A 161 28.36 -7.39 -9.89
CA GLU A 161 27.93 -8.77 -10.10
C GLU A 161 27.74 -9.50 -8.76
N ASP A 162 28.69 -9.35 -7.84
CA ASP A 162 28.60 -9.92 -6.49
C ASP A 162 27.45 -9.28 -5.70
N THR A 163 27.28 -7.96 -5.83
CA THR A 163 26.18 -7.21 -5.20
C THR A 163 24.82 -7.77 -5.65
N LEU A 164 24.61 -7.92 -6.96
CA LEU A 164 23.36 -8.45 -7.52
C LEU A 164 23.13 -9.92 -7.11
N GLN A 165 24.18 -10.74 -7.04
CA GLN A 165 24.07 -12.12 -6.55
C GLN A 165 23.65 -12.15 -5.06
N GLN A 166 24.18 -11.25 -4.25
CA GLN A 166 23.83 -11.15 -2.82
C GLN A 166 22.39 -10.68 -2.64
N ILE A 167 21.95 -9.69 -3.43
CA ILE A 167 20.56 -9.23 -3.51
C ILE A 167 19.62 -10.39 -3.86
N ASP A 168 19.94 -11.17 -4.89
CA ASP A 168 19.16 -12.34 -5.30
C ASP A 168 19.06 -13.36 -4.16
N THR A 169 20.17 -13.64 -3.48
CA THR A 169 20.21 -14.58 -2.34
C THR A 169 19.28 -14.12 -1.21
N ILE A 170 19.35 -12.84 -0.83
CA ILE A 170 18.46 -12.26 0.21
C ILE A 170 17.00 -12.39 -0.21
N ILE A 171 16.64 -12.03 -1.44
CA ILE A 171 15.26 -12.11 -1.94
C ILE A 171 14.78 -13.56 -1.98
N GLN A 172 15.61 -14.50 -2.45
CA GLN A 172 15.25 -15.91 -2.49
C GLN A 172 15.00 -16.50 -1.09
N ASN A 173 15.78 -16.11 -0.09
CA ASN A 173 15.53 -16.52 1.29
C ASN A 173 14.18 -15.98 1.79
N ILE A 174 13.87 -14.71 1.51
CA ILE A 174 12.61 -14.07 1.89
C ILE A 174 11.43 -14.76 1.19
N GLN A 175 11.46 -14.92 -0.13
CA GLN A 175 10.39 -15.55 -0.91
C GLN A 175 10.20 -17.04 -0.57
N SER A 176 11.26 -17.74 -0.17
CA SER A 176 11.16 -19.12 0.30
C SER A 176 10.34 -19.23 1.61
N ALA A 177 10.44 -18.23 2.48
CA ALA A 177 9.68 -18.17 3.73
C ALA A 177 8.31 -17.50 3.58
N LEU A 178 8.20 -16.52 2.67
CA LEU A 178 7.03 -15.69 2.41
C LEU A 178 6.70 -15.74 0.90
N PRO A 179 6.11 -16.84 0.40
CA PRO A 179 5.92 -17.04 -1.05
C PRO A 179 5.00 -16.00 -1.71
N ASP A 180 4.13 -15.35 -0.93
CA ASP A 180 3.16 -14.38 -1.43
C ASP A 180 3.64 -12.92 -1.28
N VAL A 181 4.90 -12.67 -0.87
CA VAL A 181 5.43 -11.31 -0.74
C VAL A 181 5.63 -10.67 -2.11
N THR A 182 5.15 -9.44 -2.28
CA THR A 182 5.47 -8.64 -3.47
C THR A 182 6.78 -7.90 -3.23
N ILE A 183 7.77 -8.11 -4.09
CA ILE A 183 9.08 -7.47 -4.03
C ILE A 183 9.13 -6.26 -4.95
N MET A 184 9.42 -5.09 -4.39
CA MET A 184 9.67 -3.85 -5.11
C MET A 184 11.09 -3.36 -4.80
N LEU A 185 11.88 -3.13 -5.83
CA LEU A 185 13.24 -2.62 -5.72
C LEU A 185 13.29 -1.17 -6.17
N GLN A 186 14.10 -0.36 -5.49
CA GLN A 186 14.44 0.99 -5.90
C GLN A 186 15.93 1.26 -5.66
N PRO A 187 16.57 2.15 -6.42
CA PRO A 187 17.93 2.56 -6.11
C PRO A 187 17.95 3.52 -4.90
N PRO A 188 19.14 3.82 -4.36
CA PRO A 188 19.35 5.02 -3.54
C PRO A 188 19.23 6.31 -4.38
N HIS A 189 19.39 7.48 -3.77
CA HIS A 189 19.36 8.79 -4.44
C HIS A 189 20.55 9.03 -5.39
N PRO A 190 20.39 9.89 -6.42
CA PRO A 190 21.49 10.23 -7.32
C PRO A 190 22.59 11.03 -6.62
N ILE A 191 23.83 10.85 -7.11
CA ILE A 191 25.04 11.54 -6.63
C ILE A 191 25.61 12.43 -7.72
N TYR A 192 25.94 13.67 -7.38
CA TYR A 192 26.41 14.67 -8.33
C TYR A 192 27.70 14.23 -9.03
N ASN A 193 27.64 14.21 -10.37
CA ASN A 193 28.74 13.89 -11.28
C ASN A 193 29.41 12.52 -11.02
N ALA A 194 28.67 11.57 -10.46
CA ALA A 194 29.16 10.22 -10.21
C ALA A 194 29.50 9.49 -11.52
N ARG A 195 30.67 8.83 -11.58
CA ARG A 195 31.18 8.19 -12.81
C ARG A 195 30.70 6.76 -13.01
N TYR A 196 30.70 5.96 -11.94
CA TYR A 196 30.42 4.52 -12.01
C TYR A 196 29.04 4.16 -11.45
N TYR A 197 28.62 4.88 -10.42
CA TYR A 197 27.37 4.62 -9.70
C TYR A 197 26.11 4.63 -10.58
N PRO A 198 25.91 5.57 -11.54
CA PRO A 198 24.74 5.52 -12.42
C PRO A 198 24.63 4.21 -13.22
N SER A 199 25.76 3.64 -13.66
CA SER A 199 25.77 2.35 -14.36
C SER A 199 25.41 1.19 -13.44
N GLN A 200 25.74 1.26 -12.15
CA GLN A 200 25.32 0.24 -11.17
C GLN A 200 23.81 0.30 -10.92
N VAL A 201 23.23 1.50 -10.89
CA VAL A 201 21.78 1.71 -10.79
C VAL A 201 21.05 1.15 -12.02
N GLU A 202 21.56 1.38 -13.23
CA GLU A 202 21.04 0.77 -14.46
C GLU A 202 21.11 -0.76 -14.45
N GLN A 203 22.17 -1.32 -13.86
CA GLN A 203 22.33 -2.77 -13.70
C GLN A 203 21.34 -3.35 -12.69
N LEU A 204 21.06 -2.67 -11.58
CA LEU A 204 19.99 -3.05 -10.65
C LEU A 204 18.63 -3.06 -11.35
N GLN A 205 18.33 -2.03 -12.15
CA GLN A 205 17.09 -1.97 -12.94
C GLN A 205 16.98 -3.15 -13.91
N SER A 206 18.08 -3.47 -14.60
CA SER A 206 18.14 -4.60 -15.54
C SER A 206 17.94 -5.93 -14.83
N PHE A 207 18.59 -6.12 -13.69
CA PHE A 207 18.42 -7.28 -12.82
C PHE A 207 16.96 -7.44 -12.34
N ALA A 208 16.35 -6.37 -11.84
CA ALA A 208 14.96 -6.39 -11.39
C ALA A 208 14.03 -6.83 -12.52
N LYS A 209 14.22 -6.28 -13.73
CA LYS A 209 13.46 -6.66 -14.92
C LYS A 209 13.68 -8.11 -15.33
N GLU A 210 14.92 -8.60 -15.33
CA GLU A 210 15.26 -9.98 -15.68
C GLU A 210 14.61 -10.99 -14.72
N LYS A 211 14.63 -10.67 -13.41
CA LYS A 211 14.05 -11.50 -12.35
C LYS A 211 12.54 -11.33 -12.18
N GLY A 212 11.94 -10.35 -12.84
CA GLY A 212 10.51 -10.07 -12.76
C GLY A 212 10.10 -9.32 -11.48
N TYR A 213 11.03 -8.67 -10.79
CA TYR A 213 10.73 -7.79 -9.67
C TYR A 213 10.22 -6.43 -10.17
N ILE A 214 9.36 -5.78 -9.38
CA ILE A 214 8.92 -4.42 -9.67
C ILE A 214 10.11 -3.48 -9.40
N TYR A 215 10.42 -2.61 -10.36
CA TYR A 215 11.46 -1.59 -10.18
C TYR A 215 10.86 -0.19 -10.18
N LEU A 216 11.15 0.56 -9.11
CA LEU A 216 10.66 1.91 -8.86
C LEU A 216 11.79 2.91 -9.16
N ASP A 217 11.76 3.47 -10.36
CA ASP A 217 12.78 4.37 -10.88
C ASP A 217 12.54 5.83 -10.45
N HIS A 218 12.74 6.10 -9.16
CA HIS A 218 12.48 7.43 -8.62
C HIS A 218 13.46 8.49 -9.09
N TRP A 219 14.61 8.13 -9.68
CA TRP A 219 15.59 9.08 -10.25
C TRP A 219 14.96 10.03 -11.28
N LYS A 220 13.88 9.60 -11.93
CA LYS A 220 13.10 10.44 -12.86
C LYS A 220 12.48 11.68 -12.22
N ALA A 221 12.31 11.71 -10.91
CA ALA A 221 11.81 12.87 -10.17
C ALA A 221 12.92 13.83 -9.73
N TRP A 222 14.19 13.46 -9.88
CA TRP A 222 15.33 14.24 -9.42
C TRP A 222 15.91 15.09 -10.56
N PRO A 223 16.63 16.18 -10.24
CA PRO A 223 17.50 16.83 -11.21
C PRO A 223 18.49 15.83 -11.82
N ASP A 224 18.89 16.06 -13.08
CA ASP A 224 19.91 15.24 -13.73
C ASP A 224 21.19 15.22 -12.87
N TYR A 225 21.78 14.05 -12.65
CA TYR A 225 22.94 13.91 -11.78
C TYR A 225 24.19 14.63 -12.29
N LYS A 226 24.20 15.11 -13.54
CA LYS A 226 25.25 15.96 -14.12
C LYS A 226 24.94 17.45 -13.98
N SER A 227 23.76 17.82 -13.49
CA SER A 227 23.35 19.21 -13.25
C SER A 227 23.79 19.65 -11.85
N GLU A 228 24.29 20.88 -11.75
CA GLU A 228 24.58 21.52 -10.46
C GLU A 228 23.32 21.69 -9.60
N GLU A 229 22.13 21.69 -10.20
CA GLU A 229 20.83 21.73 -9.50
C GLU A 229 20.63 20.55 -8.54
N LEU A 230 21.35 19.43 -8.73
CA LEU A 230 21.29 18.31 -7.78
C LEU A 230 21.79 18.72 -6.38
N ASN A 231 22.74 19.66 -6.30
CA ASN A 231 23.27 20.14 -5.02
C ASN A 231 22.20 20.86 -4.18
N ASP A 232 21.11 21.33 -4.78
CA ASP A 232 20.00 21.97 -4.06
C ASP A 232 19.10 20.96 -3.31
N VAL A 233 19.22 19.66 -3.60
CA VAL A 233 18.34 18.60 -3.07
C VAL A 233 19.08 17.54 -2.26
N VAL A 234 20.40 17.70 -2.10
CA VAL A 234 21.24 16.89 -1.21
C VAL A 234 21.92 17.76 -0.15
N ASN A 235 22.48 17.14 0.87
CA ASN A 235 23.31 17.81 1.87
C ASN A 235 24.75 17.95 1.35
N GLU A 236 25.31 19.16 1.40
CA GLU A 236 26.66 19.45 0.89
C GLU A 236 27.79 18.61 1.53
N ASN A 237 27.60 18.13 2.76
CA ASN A 237 28.66 17.42 3.50
C ASN A 237 28.54 15.90 3.43
N THR A 238 27.32 15.38 3.26
CA THR A 238 27.06 13.94 3.33
C THR A 238 26.55 13.36 2.02
N ASP A 239 26.22 14.21 1.03
CA ASP A 239 25.54 13.85 -0.21
C ASP A 239 24.18 13.15 -0.02
N LEU A 240 23.71 12.95 1.22
CA LEU A 240 22.39 12.38 1.53
C LEU A 240 21.27 13.35 1.14
N PRO A 241 20.04 12.87 0.89
CA PRO A 241 18.91 13.74 0.59
C PRO A 241 18.70 14.79 1.68
N ASN A 242 18.53 16.05 1.28
CA ASN A 242 18.01 17.07 2.19
C ASN A 242 16.46 17.00 2.22
N GLU A 243 15.80 17.92 2.93
CA GLU A 243 14.32 17.92 3.01
C GLU A 243 13.65 17.95 1.62
N ARG A 244 14.23 18.67 0.66
CA ARG A 244 13.70 18.73 -0.71
C ARG A 244 13.97 17.46 -1.50
N GLY A 245 15.13 16.83 -1.31
CA GLY A 245 15.42 15.51 -1.89
C GLY A 245 14.47 14.43 -1.38
N HIS A 246 14.21 14.40 -0.07
CA HIS A 246 13.22 13.51 0.51
C HIS A 246 11.80 13.77 -0.03
N GLN A 247 11.43 15.04 -0.25
CA GLN A 247 10.14 15.36 -0.87
C GLN A 247 10.03 14.82 -2.30
N LEU A 248 11.06 15.01 -3.15
CA LEU A 248 11.05 14.48 -4.53
C LEU A 248 10.92 12.95 -4.57
N TRP A 249 11.60 12.27 -3.65
CA TRP A 249 11.50 10.82 -3.52
C TRP A 249 10.10 10.39 -3.06
N ALA A 250 9.55 11.05 -2.05
CA ALA A 250 8.21 10.78 -1.56
C ALA A 250 7.16 11.01 -2.65
N ASP A 251 7.23 12.15 -3.36
CA ASP A 251 6.30 12.52 -4.42
C ASP A 251 6.25 11.47 -5.53
N PHE A 252 7.41 10.92 -5.92
CA PHE A 252 7.46 9.82 -6.89
C PHE A 252 6.69 8.58 -6.40
N LEU A 253 6.90 8.18 -5.14
CA LEU A 253 6.26 6.99 -4.57
C LEU A 253 4.76 7.22 -4.32
N ILE A 254 4.38 8.42 -3.89
CA ILE A 254 2.99 8.86 -3.77
C ILE A 254 2.32 8.77 -5.14
N ASP A 255 2.91 9.37 -6.17
CA ASP A 255 2.39 9.36 -7.53
C ASP A 255 2.36 7.97 -8.14
N TYR A 256 3.13 7.00 -7.62
CA TYR A 256 3.06 5.59 -8.01
C TYR A 256 1.95 4.83 -7.28
N PHE A 257 1.79 5.03 -5.96
CA PHE A 257 0.83 4.32 -5.13
C PHE A 257 -0.58 4.93 -5.10
N ILE A 258 -0.73 6.18 -5.53
CA ILE A 258 -1.97 6.94 -5.45
C ILE A 258 -2.25 7.55 -6.82
N ALA A 259 -3.13 6.90 -7.58
CA ALA A 259 -3.70 7.47 -8.80
C ALA A 259 -4.54 8.71 -8.47
N LYS A 260 -4.34 9.79 -9.23
CA LYS A 260 -5.06 11.06 -9.10
C LYS A 260 -6.35 11.09 -9.92
#